data_AF-A0A2S7VNU3-F1
#
_entry.id   AF-A0A2S7VNU3-F1
#
_cell.length_a   1.000
_cell.length_b   1.000
_cell.length_c   1.000
_cell.angle_alpha   90.00
_cell.angle_beta   90.00
_cell.angle_gamma   90.00
#
_symmetry.space_group_name_H-M   'P 1'
#
loop_
_entity.id
_entity.type
_entity.pdbx_description
1 polymer ?
#
loop_
_entity_poly.entity_id
_entity_poly.type
_entity_poly.pdbx_seq_one_letter_code
_entity_poly.pdbx_strand_id
1 'polypeptide(L)'
;MKKALIALFVLLILGGGGAAYYFFIMKKDPTPPEKVEEPVAETIEQPISELKPVMELQPEPEQTEFYVLDRKLEVVEQPEIDGLITDYLYKGEKVEVLEKLGDWARISDYIVLKEGGPQTAEWVSMSGLSNDEVVMSDKESKEILDSYLVKSDDLKLYQEKFRNSVAKLMSEGECEPSDFEELGGWVKSVRYSDRDVYFIYCGGLSLENKIYLDVNTNEIFTD
;
A
#
# COMPACT_ATOMS: atom_id res chain seq x y z
N MET A 1 -62.55 -19.02 -33.86
CA MET A 1 -62.16 -17.59 -33.97
C MET A 1 -61.22 -17.09 -32.86
N LYS A 2 -61.00 -17.80 -31.74
CA LYS A 2 -60.11 -17.33 -30.63
C LYS A 2 -58.61 -17.47 -30.92
N LYS A 3 -58.19 -18.48 -31.69
CA LYS A 3 -56.77 -18.76 -31.99
C LYS A 3 -56.16 -17.82 -33.04
N ALA A 4 -56.97 -17.31 -33.98
CA ALA A 4 -56.54 -16.33 -34.99
C ALA A 4 -56.32 -14.93 -34.40
N LEU A 5 -57.15 -14.54 -33.41
CA LEU A 5 -57.01 -13.27 -32.69
C LEU A 5 -55.73 -13.22 -31.83
N ILE A 6 -55.35 -14.35 -31.23
CA ILE A 6 -54.12 -14.43 -30.41
C ILE A 6 -52.88 -14.36 -31.30
N ALA A 7 -52.86 -15.02 -32.45
CA ALA A 7 -51.76 -14.94 -33.40
C ALA A 7 -51.55 -13.52 -33.96
N LEU A 8 -52.64 -12.78 -34.19
CA LEU A 8 -52.58 -11.40 -34.66
C LEU A 8 -52.04 -10.43 -33.59
N PHE A 9 -52.36 -10.68 -32.31
CA PHE A 9 -51.83 -9.89 -31.19
C PHE A 9 -50.34 -10.10 -30.96
N VAL A 10 -49.85 -11.35 -31.10
CA VAL A 10 -48.41 -11.67 -30.96
C VAL A 10 -47.59 -11.03 -32.10
N LEU A 11 -48.11 -11.02 -33.32
CA LEU A 11 -47.47 -10.35 -34.46
C LEU A 11 -47.41 -8.82 -34.30
N LEU A 12 -48.43 -8.20 -33.70
CA LEU A 12 -48.44 -6.75 -33.43
C LEU A 12 -47.43 -6.34 -32.36
N ILE A 13 -47.18 -7.18 -31.35
CA ILE A 13 -46.19 -6.87 -30.29
C ILE A 13 -44.75 -7.01 -30.82
N LEU A 14 -44.49 -8.04 -31.64
CA LEU A 14 -43.16 -8.24 -32.25
C LEU A 14 -42.86 -7.21 -33.36
N GLY A 15 -43.86 -6.80 -34.16
CA GLY A 15 -43.71 -5.74 -35.17
C GLY A 15 -43.68 -4.32 -34.59
N GLY A 16 -44.45 -4.05 -33.54
CA GLY A 16 -44.54 -2.74 -32.88
C GLY A 16 -43.30 -2.40 -32.04
N GLY A 17 -42.71 -3.39 -31.37
CA GLY A 17 -41.50 -3.19 -30.57
C GLY A 17 -40.27 -2.79 -31.41
N GLY A 18 -40.12 -3.38 -32.60
CA GLY A 18 -39.04 -3.05 -33.54
C GLY A 18 -39.17 -1.67 -34.16
N ALA A 19 -40.39 -1.25 -34.53
CA ALA A 19 -40.64 0.06 -35.13
C ALA A 19 -40.42 1.21 -34.12
N ALA A 20 -40.80 1.02 -32.85
CA ALA A 20 -40.57 2.01 -31.79
C ALA A 20 -39.08 2.14 -31.44
N TYR A 21 -38.35 1.03 -31.35
CA TYR A 21 -36.90 1.03 -31.12
C TYR A 21 -36.14 1.69 -32.28
N TYR A 22 -36.53 1.41 -33.54
CA TYR A 22 -35.94 2.03 -34.72
C TYR A 22 -36.19 3.54 -34.77
N PHE A 23 -37.41 4.00 -34.47
CA PHE A 23 -37.71 5.44 -34.44
C PHE A 23 -36.98 6.17 -33.30
N PHE A 24 -36.80 5.55 -32.13
CA PHE A 24 -36.18 6.20 -30.98
C PHE A 24 -34.65 6.23 -31.03
N ILE A 25 -34.01 5.25 -31.70
CA ILE A 25 -32.55 5.16 -31.78
C ILE A 25 -31.98 5.68 -33.11
N MET A 26 -32.68 5.54 -34.25
CA MET A 26 -32.14 5.99 -35.55
C MET A 26 -32.65 7.35 -36.05
N LYS A 27 -33.72 7.92 -35.48
CA LYS A 27 -34.08 9.34 -35.70
C LYS A 27 -33.66 10.20 -34.52
N LYS A 28 -32.36 10.28 -34.28
CA LYS A 28 -31.77 11.50 -33.73
C LYS A 28 -31.49 12.37 -34.96
N ASP A 29 -32.26 13.44 -35.10
CA ASP A 29 -32.26 14.26 -36.32
C ASP A 29 -30.82 14.66 -36.71
N PRO A 30 -30.50 14.64 -38.03
CA PRO A 30 -29.28 15.26 -38.52
C PRO A 30 -29.34 16.75 -38.18
N THR A 31 -28.36 17.24 -37.43
CA THR A 31 -28.17 18.66 -37.18
C THR A 31 -28.26 19.40 -38.52
N PRO A 32 -29.15 20.40 -38.68
CA PRO A 32 -29.32 21.11 -39.95
C PRO A 32 -28.01 21.73 -40.44
N PRO A 33 -27.81 21.83 -41.77
CA PRO A 33 -26.59 22.32 -42.36
C PRO A 33 -26.34 23.79 -42.04
N GLU A 34 -25.08 24.04 -41.72
CA GLU A 34 -24.31 25.28 -41.80
C GLU A 34 -24.94 26.33 -42.73
N LYS A 35 -25.41 27.42 -42.11
CA LYS A 35 -25.69 28.67 -42.83
C LYS A 35 -24.38 29.45 -42.85
N VAL A 36 -23.75 29.48 -44.02
CA VAL A 36 -22.60 30.35 -44.29
C VAL A 36 -23.07 31.80 -44.23
N GLU A 37 -22.69 32.50 -43.17
CA GLU A 37 -22.55 33.95 -43.13
C GLU A 37 -21.12 34.25 -42.66
N GLU A 38 -20.25 34.64 -43.58
CA GLU A 38 -19.00 35.35 -43.29
C GLU A 38 -19.17 36.83 -43.69
N PRO A 39 -18.42 37.79 -43.11
CA PRO A 39 -17.82 37.83 -41.78
C PRO A 39 -18.13 39.18 -41.08
N VAL A 40 -18.60 39.16 -39.84
CA VAL A 40 -18.44 40.34 -38.96
C VAL A 40 -17.37 39.95 -37.96
N ALA A 41 -16.20 40.58 -38.12
CA ALA A 41 -15.09 40.47 -37.20
C ALA A 41 -15.53 41.04 -35.84
N GLU A 42 -15.93 40.14 -34.94
CA GLU A 42 -15.91 40.40 -33.51
C GLU A 42 -14.83 39.51 -32.91
N THR A 43 -13.73 40.18 -32.55
CA THR A 43 -12.61 39.64 -31.80
C THR A 43 -13.12 39.14 -30.45
N ILE A 44 -13.58 37.90 -30.39
CA ILE A 44 -13.80 37.22 -29.12
C ILE A 44 -12.46 36.60 -28.75
N GLU A 45 -11.71 37.30 -27.90
CA GLU A 45 -10.67 36.70 -27.09
C GLU A 45 -11.30 35.53 -26.33
N GLN A 46 -11.06 34.30 -26.79
CA GLN A 46 -11.26 33.14 -25.94
C GLN A 46 -10.29 33.29 -24.77
N PRO A 47 -10.73 33.20 -23.50
CA PRO A 47 -9.78 33.04 -22.41
C PRO A 47 -9.10 31.69 -22.62
N ILE A 48 -7.88 31.76 -23.14
CA ILE A 48 -6.92 30.67 -23.12
C ILE A 48 -6.81 30.24 -21.66
N SER A 49 -7.30 29.03 -21.39
CA SER A 49 -6.62 28.07 -20.55
C SER A 49 -5.77 28.66 -19.43
N GLU A 50 -6.39 28.91 -18.28
CA GLU A 50 -5.70 28.70 -17.01
C GLU A 50 -6.05 27.31 -16.48
N LEU A 51 -5.72 26.25 -17.23
CA LEU A 51 -5.08 25.14 -16.55
C LEU A 51 -3.78 25.73 -16.04
N LYS A 52 -3.75 26.09 -14.76
CA LYS A 52 -2.49 26.17 -14.04
C LYS A 52 -2.08 24.72 -13.78
N PRO A 53 -1.13 24.11 -14.52
CA PRO A 53 -0.24 23.18 -13.87
C PRO A 53 0.70 24.04 -13.03
N VAL A 54 0.16 24.59 -11.95
CA VAL A 54 1.00 25.03 -10.85
C VAL A 54 1.07 23.78 -9.98
N MET A 55 1.98 22.88 -10.38
CA MET A 55 2.77 22.21 -9.37
C MET A 55 3.48 23.37 -8.67
N GLU A 56 2.81 23.92 -7.66
CA GLU A 56 3.40 24.87 -6.73
C GLU A 56 4.52 24.04 -6.11
N LEU A 57 5.74 24.19 -6.66
CA LEU A 57 6.93 23.62 -6.07
C LEU A 57 7.02 24.26 -4.70
N GLN A 58 6.43 23.59 -3.71
CA GLN A 58 6.71 23.87 -2.33
C GLN A 58 8.23 23.84 -2.18
N PRO A 59 8.81 24.77 -1.41
CA PRO A 59 10.25 24.85 -1.27
C PRO A 59 10.78 23.48 -0.83
N GLU A 60 11.72 22.95 -1.62
CA GLU A 60 12.41 21.71 -1.32
C GLU A 60 12.97 21.80 0.11
N PRO A 61 12.72 20.81 0.98
CA PRO A 61 13.09 20.93 2.37
C PRO A 61 14.61 21.03 2.51
N GLU A 62 15.10 21.97 3.32
CA GLU A 62 16.55 22.19 3.52
C GLU A 62 17.30 20.94 4.03
N GLN A 63 16.56 20.02 4.66
CA GLN A 63 16.99 18.68 5.04
C GLN A 63 15.90 17.69 4.64
N THR A 64 16.28 16.72 3.80
CA THR A 64 15.42 15.62 3.34
C THR A 64 15.66 14.34 4.13
N GLU A 65 16.87 14.12 4.67
CA GLU A 65 17.20 12.85 5.32
C GLU A 65 16.93 12.90 6.84
N PHE A 66 16.17 11.92 7.33
CA PHE A 66 15.79 11.73 8.72
C PHE A 66 16.00 10.28 9.15
N TYR A 67 15.94 10.04 10.45
CA TYR A 67 15.98 8.72 11.05
C TYR A 67 14.76 8.49 11.92
N VAL A 68 14.22 7.28 11.92
CA VAL A 68 13.08 6.92 12.79
C VAL A 68 13.56 6.88 14.24
N LEU A 69 12.95 7.72 15.07
CA LEU A 69 13.23 7.80 16.51
C LEU A 69 12.43 6.79 17.31
N ASP A 70 11.16 6.60 16.92
CA ASP A 70 10.24 5.71 17.60
C ASP A 70 10.58 4.25 17.33
N ARG A 71 10.23 3.39 18.28
CA ARG A 71 10.44 1.95 18.15
C ARG A 71 9.77 1.39 16.88
N LYS A 72 8.55 1.86 16.64
CA LYS A 72 7.68 1.50 15.53
C LYS A 72 6.86 2.75 15.22
N LEU A 73 7.02 3.27 14.01
CA LEU A 73 6.38 4.48 13.54
C LEU A 73 5.33 4.10 12.50
N GLU A 74 4.11 4.58 12.70
CA GLU A 74 2.99 4.35 11.77
C GLU A 74 3.19 5.17 10.50
N VAL A 75 3.04 4.51 9.35
CA VAL A 75 2.93 5.15 8.03
C VAL A 75 1.45 5.17 7.66
N VAL A 76 0.93 6.35 7.37
CA VAL A 76 -0.49 6.56 7.07
C VAL A 76 -0.71 7.11 5.66
N GLU A 77 -1.86 6.78 5.07
CA GLU A 77 -2.25 7.19 3.71
C GLU A 77 -2.50 8.72 3.58
N GLN A 78 -2.84 9.37 4.68
CA GLN A 78 -3.13 10.80 4.76
C GLN A 78 -2.58 11.39 6.06
N PRO A 79 -2.17 12.68 6.08
CA PRO A 79 -1.57 13.34 7.24
C PRO A 79 -2.62 13.69 8.32
N GLU A 80 -3.26 12.65 8.86
CA GLU A 80 -4.37 12.71 9.81
C GLU A 80 -4.13 11.75 10.97
N ILE A 81 -4.54 12.14 12.18
CA ILE A 81 -4.24 11.39 13.42
C ILE A 81 -4.88 9.99 13.42
N ASP A 82 -6.03 9.86 12.78
CA ASP A 82 -6.79 8.62 12.60
C ASP A 82 -6.76 8.11 11.16
N GLY A 83 -5.72 8.50 10.41
CA GLY A 83 -5.48 8.04 9.04
C GLY A 83 -5.33 6.53 8.93
N LEU A 84 -5.61 5.99 7.75
CA LEU A 84 -5.41 4.56 7.46
C LEU A 84 -3.91 4.25 7.51
N ILE A 85 -3.51 3.36 8.42
CA ILE A 85 -2.14 2.85 8.49
C ILE A 85 -1.92 1.93 7.29
N THR A 86 -0.94 2.27 6.46
CA THR A 86 -0.54 1.50 5.27
C THR A 86 0.70 0.67 5.51
N ASP A 87 1.59 1.13 6.39
CA ASP A 87 2.86 0.46 6.69
C ASP A 87 3.43 0.89 8.05
N TYR A 88 4.61 0.37 8.41
CA TYR A 88 5.37 0.76 9.58
C TYR A 88 6.86 0.93 9.26
N LEU A 89 7.46 1.93 9.88
CA LEU A 89 8.92 2.09 9.90
C LEU A 89 9.47 1.76 11.29
N TYR A 90 10.72 1.29 11.36
CA TYR A 90 11.32 0.87 12.62
C TYR A 90 12.51 1.74 13.02
N LYS A 91 12.77 1.77 14.33
CA LYS A 91 13.80 2.64 14.92
C LYS A 91 15.16 2.52 14.23
N GLY A 92 15.73 3.66 13.89
CA GLY A 92 17.02 3.77 13.23
C GLY A 92 16.96 3.65 11.72
N GLU A 93 15.82 3.30 11.12
CA GLU A 93 15.66 3.35 9.67
C GLU A 93 15.82 4.78 9.16
N LYS A 94 16.47 4.89 8.00
CA LYS A 94 16.66 6.15 7.30
C LYS A 94 15.44 6.42 6.42
N VAL A 95 14.95 7.64 6.47
CA VAL A 95 13.74 8.07 5.76
C VAL A 95 14.04 9.35 4.98
N GLU A 96 13.60 9.39 3.73
CA GLU A 96 13.65 10.60 2.91
C GLU A 96 12.31 11.33 2.98
N VAL A 97 12.34 12.55 3.51
CA VAL A 97 11.19 13.45 3.61
C VAL A 97 11.14 14.34 2.38
N LEU A 98 10.07 14.19 1.61
CA LEU A 98 9.83 14.89 0.36
C LEU A 98 9.03 16.19 0.59
N GLU A 99 8.25 16.26 1.65
CA GLU A 99 7.41 17.41 2.00
C GLU A 99 7.13 17.43 3.50
N LYS A 100 7.01 18.62 4.08
CA LYS A 100 6.57 18.83 5.46
C LYS A 100 5.27 19.60 5.47
N LEU A 101 4.23 19.02 6.06
CA LEU A 101 2.90 19.63 6.19
C LEU A 101 2.47 19.62 7.65
N GLY A 102 2.65 20.75 8.33
CA GLY A 102 2.38 20.84 9.77
C GLY A 102 3.27 19.87 10.56
N ASP A 103 2.64 18.97 11.31
CA ASP A 103 3.32 17.94 12.11
C ASP A 103 3.60 16.64 11.33
N TRP A 104 3.38 16.63 10.01
CA TRP A 104 3.53 15.46 9.15
C TRP A 104 4.66 15.62 8.13
N ALA A 105 5.31 14.50 7.82
CA ALA A 105 6.27 14.37 6.74
C ALA A 105 5.75 13.39 5.70
N ARG A 106 5.78 13.78 4.42
CA ARG A 106 5.52 12.87 3.29
C ARG A 106 6.80 12.17 2.89
N ILE A 107 6.73 10.87 2.67
CA ILE A 107 7.90 10.00 2.40
C ILE A 107 7.81 9.24 1.08
N SER A 108 6.66 9.31 0.39
CA SER A 108 6.47 8.75 -0.96
C SER A 108 5.96 9.81 -1.94
N ASP A 109 6.06 9.52 -3.23
CA ASP A 109 5.33 10.29 -4.24
C ASP A 109 3.82 10.20 -4.03
N TYR A 110 3.10 11.21 -4.55
CA TYR A 110 1.65 11.15 -4.64
C TYR A 110 1.22 10.14 -5.71
N ILE A 111 0.32 9.25 -5.35
CA ILE A 111 -0.28 8.25 -6.23
C ILE A 111 -1.80 8.40 -6.28
N VAL A 112 -2.42 7.89 -7.33
CA VAL A 112 -3.88 7.81 -7.47
C VAL A 112 -4.25 6.35 -7.69
N LEU A 113 -4.91 5.73 -6.71
CA LEU A 113 -5.18 4.29 -6.74
C LEU A 113 -6.22 3.88 -7.80
N LYS A 114 -7.12 4.79 -8.18
CA LYS A 114 -8.19 4.56 -9.17
C LYS A 114 -8.46 5.84 -9.97
N GLU A 115 -8.80 5.70 -11.25
CA GLU A 115 -9.12 6.84 -12.12
C GLU A 115 -10.22 7.73 -11.48
N GLY A 116 -9.93 9.02 -11.33
CA GLY A 116 -10.81 9.99 -10.67
C GLY A 116 -10.85 9.89 -9.13
N GLY A 117 -10.02 9.03 -8.52
CA GLY A 117 -9.86 8.91 -7.07
C GLY A 117 -8.99 10.03 -6.47
N PRO A 118 -8.96 10.13 -5.13
CA PRO A 118 -8.08 11.09 -4.45
C PRO A 118 -6.61 10.73 -4.66
N GLN A 119 -5.75 11.75 -4.61
CA GLN A 119 -4.31 11.56 -4.47
C GLN A 119 -3.99 11.15 -3.03
N THR A 120 -3.15 10.13 -2.88
CA THR A 120 -2.66 9.64 -1.60
C THR A 120 -1.15 9.53 -1.63
N ALA A 121 -0.52 9.49 -0.46
CA ALA A 121 0.92 9.28 -0.31
C ALA A 121 1.16 8.65 1.07
N GLU A 122 2.40 8.28 1.35
CA GLU A 122 2.81 7.80 2.65
C GLU A 122 3.26 8.98 3.51
N TRP A 123 2.67 9.08 4.69
CA TRP A 123 2.94 10.13 5.67
C TRP A 123 3.33 9.54 7.01
N VAL A 124 4.21 10.23 7.72
CA VAL A 124 4.64 9.89 9.08
C VAL A 124 4.60 11.12 9.97
N SER A 125 4.44 10.91 11.28
CA SER A 125 4.53 12.00 12.25
C SER A 125 5.97 12.50 12.36
N MET A 126 6.16 13.82 12.23
CA MET A 126 7.44 14.48 12.45
C MET A 126 7.99 14.25 13.86
N SER A 127 7.13 14.02 14.86
CA SER A 127 7.57 13.74 16.23
C SER A 127 8.30 12.42 16.38
N GLY A 128 8.06 11.47 15.45
CA GLY A 128 8.71 10.17 15.42
C GLY A 128 10.00 10.15 14.62
N LEU A 129 10.46 11.30 14.11
CA LEU A 129 11.68 11.44 13.32
C LEU A 129 12.76 12.22 14.07
N SER A 130 14.01 11.91 13.75
CA SER A 130 15.22 12.56 14.25
C SER A 130 16.05 13.08 13.07
N ASN A 131 16.64 14.27 13.23
CA ASN A 131 17.62 14.79 12.27
C ASN A 131 18.97 14.07 12.39
N ASP A 132 19.27 13.54 13.57
CA ASP A 132 20.50 12.82 13.88
C ASP A 132 20.28 11.32 13.80
N GLU A 133 21.31 10.59 13.40
CA GLU A 133 21.31 9.12 13.39
C GLU A 133 20.98 8.55 14.78
N VAL A 134 20.06 7.60 14.81
CA VAL A 134 19.56 7.02 16.07
C VAL A 134 20.41 5.81 16.42
N VAL A 135 21.36 6.00 17.34
CA VAL A 135 22.21 4.93 17.87
C VAL A 135 21.51 4.21 19.02
N MET A 136 21.17 2.93 18.81
CA MET A 136 20.61 2.07 19.85
C MET A 136 21.70 1.50 20.75
N SER A 137 21.41 1.39 22.05
CA SER A 137 22.29 0.66 22.96
C SER A 137 22.15 -0.86 22.77
N ASP A 138 23.20 -1.63 23.08
CA ASP A 138 23.15 -3.11 23.06
C ASP A 138 21.99 -3.67 23.89
N LYS A 139 21.68 -3.03 25.01
CA LYS A 139 20.57 -3.43 25.89
C LYS A 139 19.23 -3.19 25.23
N GLU A 140 19.03 -2.03 24.63
CA GLU A 140 17.80 -1.67 23.93
C GLU A 140 17.57 -2.57 22.72
N SER A 141 18.60 -2.78 21.89
CA SER A 141 18.54 -3.70 20.75
C SER A 141 18.13 -5.11 21.19
N LYS A 142 18.73 -5.60 22.29
CA LYS A 142 18.36 -6.88 22.90
C LYS A 142 16.90 -6.93 23.35
N GLU A 143 16.40 -5.90 24.02
CA GLU A 143 15.00 -5.82 24.48
C GLU A 143 14.01 -5.77 23.30
N ILE A 144 14.38 -5.09 22.21
CA ILE A 144 13.58 -5.08 20.98
C ILE A 144 13.50 -6.48 20.38
N LEU A 145 14.66 -7.14 20.17
CA LEU A 145 14.72 -8.49 19.61
C LEU A 145 13.99 -9.52 20.47
N ASP A 146 14.06 -9.41 21.80
CA ASP A 146 13.34 -10.32 22.71
C ASP A 146 11.82 -10.20 22.58
N SER A 147 11.31 -9.00 22.29
CA SER A 147 9.87 -8.81 22.17
C SER A 147 9.27 -9.58 20.98
N TYR A 148 10.07 -9.79 19.93
CA TYR A 148 9.69 -10.54 18.74
C TYR A 148 9.63 -12.05 19.00
N LEU A 149 10.14 -12.50 20.16
CA LEU A 149 10.29 -13.90 20.49
C LEU A 149 9.30 -14.41 21.52
N VAL A 150 8.43 -13.55 22.06
CA VAL A 150 7.59 -13.83 23.24
C VAL A 150 6.70 -15.06 23.07
N LYS A 151 6.29 -15.39 21.83
CA LYS A 151 5.46 -16.56 21.51
C LYS A 151 6.25 -17.73 20.93
N SER A 152 7.58 -17.68 20.93
CA SER A 152 8.40 -18.78 20.42
C SER A 152 8.19 -20.05 21.25
N ASP A 153 8.11 -21.18 20.57
CA ASP A 153 8.17 -22.49 21.22
C ASP A 153 9.54 -22.67 21.90
N ASP A 154 9.54 -23.27 23.09
CA ASP A 154 10.77 -23.55 23.85
C ASP A 154 11.65 -22.31 24.14
N LEU A 155 11.07 -21.10 24.15
CA LEU A 155 11.79 -19.85 24.37
C LEU A 155 12.73 -19.90 25.59
N LYS A 156 12.28 -20.47 26.71
CA LYS A 156 13.08 -20.56 27.94
C LYS A 156 14.38 -21.37 27.77
N LEU A 157 14.40 -22.30 26.82
CA LEU A 157 15.56 -23.15 26.53
C LEU A 157 16.49 -22.46 25.52
N TYR A 158 15.94 -21.76 24.53
CA TYR A 158 16.67 -21.32 23.35
C TYR A 158 16.66 -19.81 23.09
N GLN A 159 16.25 -18.97 24.05
CA GLN A 159 16.12 -17.52 23.90
C GLN A 159 17.33 -16.85 23.25
N GLU A 160 18.55 -17.16 23.72
CA GLU A 160 19.77 -16.56 23.16
C GLU A 160 19.97 -16.95 21.69
N LYS A 161 19.76 -18.22 21.36
CA LYS A 161 19.90 -18.72 19.99
C LYS A 161 18.87 -18.09 19.06
N PHE A 162 17.61 -18.05 19.48
CA PHE A 162 16.55 -17.38 18.74
C PHE A 162 16.85 -15.90 18.50
N ARG A 163 17.28 -15.17 19.53
CA ARG A 163 17.61 -13.74 19.41
C ARG A 163 18.75 -13.52 18.43
N ASN A 164 19.81 -14.31 18.54
CA ASN A 164 20.97 -14.18 17.66
C ASN A 164 20.60 -14.52 16.21
N SER A 165 19.73 -15.50 15.99
CA SER A 165 19.22 -15.84 14.66
C SER A 165 18.33 -14.75 14.07
N VAL A 166 17.42 -14.14 14.87
CA VAL A 166 16.63 -12.97 14.45
C VAL A 166 17.53 -11.81 14.06
N ALA A 167 18.49 -11.46 14.92
CA ALA A 167 19.43 -10.38 14.66
C ALA A 167 20.20 -10.60 13.36
N LYS A 168 20.64 -11.85 13.12
CA LYS A 168 21.33 -12.23 11.89
C LYS A 168 20.42 -12.03 10.67
N LEU A 169 19.22 -12.62 10.68
CA LEU A 169 18.27 -12.55 9.58
C LEU A 169 17.90 -11.11 9.21
N MET A 170 17.67 -10.26 10.22
CA MET A 170 17.42 -8.82 10.00
C MET A 170 18.63 -8.10 9.41
N SER A 171 19.84 -8.38 9.92
CA SER A 171 21.06 -7.74 9.42
C SER A 171 21.43 -8.15 7.99
N GLU A 172 21.01 -9.35 7.57
CA GLU A 172 21.19 -9.87 6.23
C GLU A 172 20.08 -9.42 5.27
N GLY A 173 19.01 -8.80 5.78
CA GLY A 173 17.84 -8.37 4.99
C GLY A 173 16.93 -9.53 4.56
N GLU A 174 17.08 -10.70 5.18
CA GLU A 174 16.26 -11.90 4.90
C GLU A 174 14.89 -11.83 5.59
N CYS A 175 14.80 -11.07 6.68
CA CYS A 175 13.57 -10.83 7.41
C CYS A 175 13.47 -9.37 7.86
N GLU A 176 12.26 -8.87 7.95
CA GLU A 176 11.91 -7.57 8.52
C GLU A 176 11.25 -7.72 9.91
N PRO A 177 11.19 -6.67 10.73
CA PRO A 177 10.60 -6.78 12.06
C PRO A 177 9.13 -7.24 12.08
N SER A 178 8.34 -6.84 11.08
CA SER A 178 6.94 -7.26 10.84
C SER A 178 6.79 -8.77 10.72
N ASP A 179 7.74 -9.47 10.07
CA ASP A 179 7.72 -10.93 9.91
C ASP A 179 7.63 -11.67 11.26
N PHE A 180 8.31 -11.13 12.27
CA PHE A 180 8.31 -11.72 13.61
C PHE A 180 7.07 -11.35 14.42
N GLU A 181 6.34 -10.28 14.06
CA GLU A 181 5.11 -9.91 14.74
C GLU A 181 3.95 -10.86 14.40
N GLU A 182 3.92 -11.39 13.17
CA GLU A 182 2.85 -12.30 12.71
C GLU A 182 2.81 -13.59 13.54
N LEU A 183 3.96 -14.27 13.68
CA LEU A 183 4.08 -15.51 14.46
C LEU A 183 4.40 -15.25 15.94
N GLY A 184 5.02 -14.11 16.26
CA GLY A 184 5.55 -13.82 17.59
C GLY A 184 6.78 -14.66 17.95
N GLY A 185 7.50 -15.18 16.95
CA GLY A 185 8.77 -15.87 17.11
C GLY A 185 8.86 -17.22 16.41
N TRP A 186 9.73 -18.09 16.94
CA TRP A 186 10.09 -19.37 16.34
C TRP A 186 9.08 -20.49 16.69
N VAL A 187 8.60 -21.21 15.68
CA VAL A 187 7.63 -22.31 15.84
C VAL A 187 8.31 -23.66 15.66
N LYS A 188 8.08 -24.63 16.54
CA LYS A 188 8.69 -25.96 16.45
C LYS A 188 8.25 -26.68 15.17
N SER A 189 9.21 -27.20 14.41
CA SER A 189 8.92 -27.96 13.20
C SER A 189 8.44 -29.37 13.53
N VAL A 190 7.29 -29.76 12.97
CA VAL A 190 6.80 -31.15 13.01
C VAL A 190 7.45 -32.04 11.95
N ARG A 191 8.07 -31.46 10.91
CA ARG A 191 8.75 -32.18 9.81
C ARG A 191 10.05 -32.81 10.27
N TYR A 192 10.78 -32.13 11.15
CA TYR A 192 12.05 -32.57 11.73
C TYR A 192 11.85 -32.97 13.19
N SER A 193 10.90 -33.87 13.45
CA SER A 193 10.46 -34.22 14.81
C SER A 193 11.54 -34.87 15.69
N ASP A 194 12.59 -35.40 15.09
CA ASP A 194 13.75 -36.00 15.76
C ASP A 194 14.89 -35.00 16.04
N ARG A 195 14.73 -33.74 15.62
CA ARG A 195 15.69 -32.65 15.79
C ARG A 195 15.04 -31.44 16.47
N ASP A 196 15.87 -30.58 17.03
CA ASP A 196 15.41 -29.28 17.53
C ASP A 196 15.41 -28.23 16.42
N VAL A 197 14.50 -28.41 15.47
CA VAL A 197 14.32 -27.48 14.36
C VAL A 197 13.07 -26.64 14.58
N TYR A 198 13.21 -25.34 14.39
CA TYR A 198 12.14 -24.36 14.45
C TYR A 198 12.05 -23.64 13.11
N PHE A 199 10.95 -22.95 12.87
CA PHE A 199 10.77 -22.17 11.65
C PHE A 199 10.08 -20.84 11.92
N ILE A 200 10.25 -19.94 10.98
CA ILE A 200 9.51 -18.70 10.82
C ILE A 200 9.17 -18.50 9.33
N TYR A 201 8.33 -17.52 9.02
CA TYR A 201 8.10 -17.02 7.68
C TYR A 201 8.61 -15.60 7.58
N CYS A 202 9.36 -15.29 6.52
CA CYS A 202 9.82 -13.93 6.22
C CYS A 202 9.45 -13.53 4.79
N GLY A 203 8.76 -12.41 4.63
CA GLY A 203 8.15 -11.99 3.36
C GLY A 203 6.73 -12.53 3.12
N GLY A 204 6.06 -13.02 4.17
CA GLY A 204 4.68 -13.53 4.16
C GLY A 204 4.54 -15.06 4.33
N LEU A 205 3.30 -15.55 4.52
CA LEU A 205 3.00 -16.92 5.00
C LEU A 205 3.07 -18.06 3.96
N SER A 206 3.84 -17.92 2.88
CA SER A 206 4.02 -18.96 1.85
C SER A 206 5.16 -19.92 2.21
N LEU A 207 5.17 -21.14 1.63
CA LEU A 207 6.23 -22.12 1.92
C LEU A 207 7.63 -21.69 1.45
N GLU A 208 7.70 -20.89 0.40
CA GLU A 208 8.96 -20.31 -0.14
C GLU A 208 9.60 -19.32 0.83
N ASN A 209 8.79 -18.67 1.66
CA ASN A 209 9.22 -17.72 2.68
C ASN A 209 9.61 -18.39 4.00
N LYS A 210 9.54 -19.72 4.05
CA LYS A 210 9.75 -20.48 5.28
C LYS A 210 11.23 -20.70 5.53
N ILE A 211 11.72 -20.18 6.65
CA ILE A 211 13.11 -20.31 7.08
C ILE A 211 13.16 -21.21 8.30
N TYR A 212 14.07 -22.18 8.29
CA TYR A 212 14.31 -23.09 9.41
C TYR A 212 15.57 -22.73 10.18
N LEU A 213 15.57 -23.03 11.48
CA LEU A 213 16.71 -22.95 12.38
C LEU A 213 16.86 -24.27 13.12
N ASP A 214 17.99 -24.96 12.96
CA ASP A 214 18.40 -26.00 13.90
C ASP A 214 19.14 -25.36 15.08
N VAL A 215 18.54 -25.39 16.27
CA VAL A 215 19.13 -24.76 17.46
C VAL A 215 20.32 -25.53 18.02
N ASN A 216 20.56 -26.78 17.64
CA ASN A 216 21.73 -27.54 18.10
C ASN A 216 22.96 -27.17 17.27
N THR A 217 22.81 -26.94 15.96
CA THR A 217 23.92 -26.59 15.05
C THR A 217 24.03 -25.08 14.76
N ASN A 218 23.00 -24.30 15.07
CA ASN A 218 22.79 -22.91 14.63
C ASN A 218 22.72 -22.76 13.09
N GLU A 219 22.36 -23.83 12.39
CA GLU A 219 22.18 -23.81 10.94
C GLU A 219 20.84 -23.17 10.59
N ILE A 220 20.88 -22.18 9.68
CA ILE A 220 19.70 -21.57 9.07
C ILE A 220 19.61 -22.08 7.64
N PHE A 221 18.45 -22.58 7.23
CA PHE A 221 18.25 -23.18 5.92
C PHE A 221 16.79 -23.06 5.46
N THR A 222 16.59 -23.19 4.14
CA THR A 222 15.29 -23.32 3.49
C THR A 222 15.13 -24.73 2.92
N ASP A 223 13.90 -25.17 2.65
CA ASP A 223 13.61 -26.47 2.01
C ASP A 223 13.90 -26.45 0.49
#